data_AF-A0A1M7MN01-F1
#
_entry.id   AF-A0A1M7MN01-F1
#
_cell.length_a   1.000
_cell.length_b   1.000
_cell.length_c   1.000
_cell.angle_alpha   90.00
_cell.angle_beta   90.00
_cell.angle_gamma   90.00
#
_symmetry.space_group_name_H-M   'P 1'
#
loop_
_entity.id
_entity.type
_entity.pdbx_description
1 polymer ?
#
loop_
_entity_poly.entity_id
_entity_poly.type
_entity_poly.pdbx_seq_one_letter_code
_entity_poly.pdbx_strand_id
1 'polypeptide(L)'
;MHDWQVLGLPEPTDELVLIKRSYAAKLKLTRPDDDAQAYQALREAYDRMVAWARHRQAVRAAAPEPVEPVEVTIEEPVVESPSPEALCELVTRAVPLGPAALEALVPVLRRHLNDLPLGQEAEASARFADLVLRTPLLPSALLGMLQAHFNWLDDFRTERLIGPGRAQAVQAALAGLKRPLTDGQLLHTHVDLVGLHALLERGRWLRALLLATLMGLPLQRQIASTGPALMSRIGFDAGLLGQLARVLKGAQWLRTLAVAAGIYALGAIITLDASEAAVGTWRALGVAVGTVVPLLLIFGLLYGLRRRGNLLPASWVPHWQRLAPWLGVALILAAALASLLWQAAWPELTVVAILLLIAGLLLSAPQEPEQVLLAATLGGYIAFSLQLQGFPAWALAFAWVMAGVQIHLQRRWVPDERLRADAQGRAAGLLLVTVLLPTCFAWVAERSGTRLVLAALLLALTPALVGHPVAPTLALPVAVATMLGLTWIQRQSLRFARRLAARF
;
A
#
# COMPACT_ATOMS: atom_id res chain seq x y z
N MET A 1 26.19 43.02 -28.70
CA MET A 1 24.83 43.62 -28.71
C MET A 1 23.71 42.57 -28.88
N HIS A 2 23.91 41.48 -29.62
CA HIS A 2 22.83 40.52 -29.92
C HIS A 2 22.23 39.79 -28.68
N ASP A 3 23.03 39.42 -27.68
CA ASP A 3 22.57 38.65 -26.50
C ASP A 3 21.38 39.30 -25.75
N TRP A 4 21.37 40.63 -25.62
CA TRP A 4 20.28 41.36 -24.95
C TRP A 4 18.95 41.23 -25.71
N GLN A 5 19.01 41.29 -27.05
CA GLN A 5 17.87 41.04 -27.94
C GLN A 5 17.41 39.57 -27.87
N VAL A 6 18.36 38.62 -27.74
CA VAL A 6 18.08 37.19 -27.52
C VAL A 6 17.34 36.97 -26.20
N LEU A 7 17.53 37.78 -25.15
CA LEU A 7 16.71 37.73 -23.92
C LEU A 7 15.47 38.65 -23.94
N GLY A 8 15.33 39.53 -24.94
CA GLY A 8 14.22 40.48 -25.05
C GLY A 8 14.36 41.73 -24.17
N LEU A 9 15.60 42.12 -23.84
CA LEU A 9 15.91 43.36 -23.13
C LEU A 9 16.35 44.45 -24.14
N PRO A 10 15.79 45.68 -24.07
CA PRO A 10 16.11 46.73 -25.02
C PRO A 10 17.49 47.37 -24.81
N GLU A 11 17.99 47.38 -23.56
CA GLU A 11 19.24 48.03 -23.17
C GLU A 11 20.10 47.10 -22.29
N PRO A 12 21.45 47.26 -22.28
CA PRO A 12 22.33 46.53 -21.37
C PRO A 12 22.15 46.98 -19.90
N THR A 13 21.67 46.08 -19.04
CA THR A 13 21.35 46.36 -17.63
C THR A 13 22.30 45.60 -16.68
N ASP A 14 22.80 46.23 -15.62
CA ASP A 14 23.63 45.60 -14.58
C ASP A 14 22.79 44.91 -13.48
N GLU A 15 21.47 45.04 -13.48
CA GLU A 15 20.55 44.39 -12.55
C GLU A 15 20.32 42.89 -12.85
N LEU A 16 21.01 42.02 -12.11
CA LEU A 16 20.88 40.56 -12.18
C LEU A 16 19.44 40.03 -11.98
N VAL A 17 18.59 40.75 -11.24
CA VAL A 17 17.17 40.38 -11.02
C VAL A 17 16.37 40.51 -12.31
N LEU A 18 16.61 41.58 -13.08
CA LEU A 18 15.90 41.91 -14.30
C LEU A 18 16.28 40.92 -15.43
N ILE A 19 17.57 40.61 -15.56
CA ILE A 19 18.09 39.56 -16.48
C ILE A 19 17.43 38.20 -16.20
N LYS A 20 17.38 37.76 -14.93
CA LYS A 20 16.76 36.49 -14.52
C LYS A 20 15.26 36.45 -14.82
N ARG A 21 14.55 37.55 -14.60
CA ARG A 21 13.11 37.66 -14.86
C ARG A 21 12.79 37.53 -16.36
N SER A 22 13.57 38.20 -17.22
CA SER A 22 13.39 38.10 -18.68
C SER A 22 13.75 36.73 -19.23
N TYR A 23 14.84 36.11 -18.73
CA TYR A 23 15.17 34.72 -19.05
C TYR A 23 14.01 33.77 -18.67
N ALA A 24 13.49 33.86 -17.44
CA ALA A 24 12.39 33.01 -16.99
C ALA A 24 11.06 33.24 -17.74
N ALA A 25 10.85 34.42 -18.31
CA ALA A 25 9.72 34.69 -19.19
C ALA A 25 9.89 34.02 -20.56
N LYS A 26 11.09 34.14 -21.17
CA LYS A 26 11.38 33.59 -22.50
C LYS A 26 11.54 32.05 -22.49
N LEU A 27 12.06 31.49 -21.42
CA LEU A 27 12.16 30.04 -21.17
C LEU A 27 10.80 29.32 -21.18
N LYS A 28 9.70 30.02 -20.83
CA LYS A 28 8.34 29.45 -20.90
C LYS A 28 7.81 29.31 -22.32
N LEU A 29 8.37 30.07 -23.27
CA LEU A 29 8.02 30.07 -24.69
C LEU A 29 8.95 29.16 -25.49
N THR A 30 10.24 29.09 -25.12
CA THR A 30 11.25 28.27 -25.80
C THR A 30 11.47 26.95 -25.07
N ARG A 31 10.67 25.93 -25.38
CA ARG A 31 10.81 24.59 -24.79
C ARG A 31 11.90 23.77 -25.49
N PRO A 32 12.69 22.96 -24.76
CA PRO A 32 13.74 22.12 -25.36
C PRO A 32 13.22 21.13 -26.40
N ASP A 33 11.98 20.65 -26.21
CA ASP A 33 11.34 19.64 -27.07
C ASP A 33 10.84 20.23 -28.40
N ASP A 34 10.60 21.55 -28.45
CA ASP A 34 10.08 22.26 -29.62
C ASP A 34 11.21 22.88 -30.47
N ASP A 35 12.25 23.46 -29.83
CA ASP A 35 13.47 23.93 -30.50
C ASP A 35 14.69 23.89 -29.55
N ALA A 36 15.52 22.86 -29.70
CA ALA A 36 16.72 22.66 -28.91
C ALA A 36 17.85 23.68 -29.20
N GLN A 37 17.93 24.21 -30.43
CA GLN A 37 18.96 25.19 -30.80
C GLN A 37 18.62 26.57 -30.24
N ALA A 38 17.36 27.00 -30.35
CA ALA A 38 16.90 28.24 -29.73
C ALA A 38 17.02 28.18 -28.20
N TYR A 39 16.77 27.02 -27.57
CA TYR A 39 16.99 26.83 -26.14
C TYR A 39 18.47 26.99 -25.74
N GLN A 40 19.39 26.36 -26.47
CA GLN A 40 20.84 26.50 -26.22
C GLN A 40 21.31 27.95 -26.41
N ALA A 41 20.92 28.61 -27.51
CA ALA A 41 21.26 30.01 -27.76
C ALA A 41 20.73 30.96 -26.67
N LEU A 42 19.50 30.75 -26.20
CA LEU A 42 18.90 31.50 -25.08
C LEU A 42 19.67 31.27 -23.77
N ARG A 43 20.13 30.04 -23.52
CA ARG A 43 20.88 29.69 -22.32
C ARG A 43 22.26 30.34 -22.29
N GLU A 44 23.02 30.23 -23.37
CA GLU A 44 24.35 30.82 -23.45
C GLU A 44 24.31 32.36 -23.37
N ALA A 45 23.33 33.00 -24.03
CA ALA A 45 23.14 34.44 -23.93
C ALA A 45 22.87 34.88 -22.48
N TYR A 46 22.05 34.13 -21.74
CA TYR A 46 21.81 34.38 -20.31
C TYR A 46 23.10 34.23 -19.48
N ASP A 47 23.86 33.15 -19.66
CA ASP A 47 25.08 32.91 -18.89
C ASP A 47 26.16 33.97 -19.19
N ARG A 48 26.32 34.40 -20.46
CA ARG A 48 27.18 35.55 -20.85
C ARG A 48 26.74 36.85 -20.19
N MET A 49 25.43 37.14 -20.17
CA MET A 49 24.88 38.36 -19.58
C MET A 49 25.03 38.40 -18.04
N VAL A 50 24.88 37.26 -17.36
CA VAL A 50 25.12 37.15 -15.91
C VAL A 50 26.60 37.35 -15.58
N ALA A 51 27.52 36.78 -16.37
CA ALA A 51 28.96 37.04 -16.23
C ALA A 51 29.29 38.53 -16.42
N TRP A 52 28.76 39.16 -17.47
CA TRP A 52 28.98 40.59 -17.74
C TRP A 52 28.44 41.49 -16.62
N ALA A 53 27.22 41.24 -16.13
CA ALA A 53 26.61 42.03 -15.06
C ALA A 53 27.39 41.87 -13.74
N ARG A 54 27.86 40.66 -13.40
CA ARG A 54 28.73 40.42 -12.24
C ARG A 54 30.06 41.16 -12.36
N HIS A 55 30.71 41.09 -13.52
CA HIS A 55 31.96 41.82 -13.77
C HIS A 55 31.76 43.34 -13.66
N ARG A 56 30.66 43.87 -14.19
CA ARG A 56 30.35 45.31 -14.12
C ARG A 56 30.01 45.77 -12.70
N GLN A 57 29.31 44.95 -11.92
CA GLN A 57 29.10 45.20 -10.48
C GLN A 57 30.41 45.16 -9.69
N ALA A 58 31.31 44.21 -9.98
CA ALA A 58 32.62 44.13 -9.34
C ALA A 58 33.50 45.35 -9.68
N VAL A 59 33.58 45.76 -10.95
CA VAL A 59 34.30 46.97 -11.38
C VAL A 59 33.71 48.24 -10.76
N ARG A 60 32.37 48.32 -10.63
CA ARG A 60 31.70 49.45 -9.98
C ARG A 60 31.93 49.50 -8.46
N ALA A 61 32.11 48.34 -7.81
CA ALA A 61 32.52 48.24 -6.41
C ALA A 61 34.01 48.51 -6.18
N ALA A 62 34.83 48.47 -7.25
CA ALA A 62 36.27 48.70 -7.23
C ALA A 62 36.70 50.06 -7.82
N ALA A 63 35.75 50.99 -8.03
CA ALA A 63 36.04 52.33 -8.54
C ALA A 63 36.75 53.18 -7.45
N PRO A 64 37.98 53.70 -7.67
CA PRO A 64 38.71 54.45 -6.65
C PRO A 64 38.30 55.94 -6.59
N GLU A 65 38.41 56.55 -5.41
CA GLU A 65 38.63 58.00 -5.30
C GLU A 65 40.07 58.35 -5.76
N PRO A 66 40.30 59.55 -6.32
CA PRO A 66 41.60 59.90 -6.89
C PRO A 66 42.62 60.22 -5.78
N VAL A 67 43.63 59.36 -5.64
CA VAL A 67 44.85 59.60 -4.85
C VAL A 67 46.07 59.32 -5.73
N GLU A 68 47.09 60.15 -5.58
CA GLU A 68 48.29 60.19 -6.43
C GLU A 68 49.14 58.89 -6.37
N PRO A 69 49.93 58.58 -7.42
CA PRO A 69 50.52 57.26 -7.57
C PRO A 69 51.71 57.05 -6.63
N VAL A 70 51.60 56.03 -5.77
CA VAL A 70 52.76 55.39 -5.14
C VAL A 70 52.94 54.02 -5.77
N GLU A 71 54.10 53.83 -6.38
CA GLU A 71 54.49 52.59 -7.04
C GLU A 71 54.79 51.52 -5.97
N VAL A 72 53.83 50.62 -5.74
CA VAL A 72 53.97 49.47 -4.82
C VAL A 72 53.71 48.20 -5.60
N THR A 73 54.73 47.33 -5.66
CA THR A 73 54.64 45.98 -6.21
C THR A 73 53.59 45.18 -5.43
N ILE A 74 52.46 44.88 -6.08
CA ILE A 74 51.42 44.00 -5.50
C ILE A 74 51.80 42.55 -5.81
N GLU A 75 52.33 41.84 -4.83
CA GLU A 75 52.07 40.41 -4.73
C GLU A 75 50.61 40.24 -4.30
N GLU A 76 49.78 39.60 -5.13
CA GLU A 76 48.38 39.35 -4.79
C GLU A 76 48.30 38.38 -3.59
N PRO A 77 47.67 38.74 -2.47
CA PRO A 77 47.43 37.79 -1.39
C PRO A 77 46.36 36.79 -1.84
N VAL A 78 46.75 35.52 -2.00
CA VAL A 78 45.79 34.43 -2.17
C VAL A 78 44.92 34.35 -0.92
N VAL A 79 43.68 34.82 -1.03
CA VAL A 79 42.67 34.64 0.02
C VAL A 79 42.25 33.18 0.01
N GLU A 80 42.95 32.35 0.78
CA GLU A 80 42.63 30.94 0.94
C GLU A 80 41.18 30.77 1.39
N SER A 81 40.39 30.09 0.57
CA SER A 81 39.03 29.70 0.96
C SER A 81 39.12 28.65 2.07
N PRO A 82 38.29 28.73 3.14
CA PRO A 82 38.43 27.87 4.31
C PRO A 82 38.24 26.40 3.95
N SER A 83 39.17 25.56 4.42
CA SER A 83 39.16 24.12 4.14
C SER A 83 37.90 23.43 4.70
N PRO A 84 37.48 22.27 4.14
CA PRO A 84 36.33 21.52 4.65
C PRO A 84 36.44 21.15 6.13
N GLU A 85 37.67 20.90 6.60
CA GLU A 85 37.98 20.65 8.01
C GLU A 85 37.76 21.88 8.88
N ALA A 86 38.23 23.06 8.45
CA ALA A 86 38.00 24.32 9.15
C ALA A 86 36.51 24.65 9.27
N LEU A 87 35.70 24.34 8.24
CA LEU A 87 34.25 24.49 8.26
C LEU A 87 33.55 23.52 9.22
N CYS A 88 34.00 22.26 9.31
CA CYS A 88 33.48 21.30 10.30
C CYS A 88 33.85 21.73 11.73
N GLU A 89 35.10 22.12 11.97
CA GLU A 89 35.58 22.64 13.26
C GLU A 89 34.82 23.90 13.72
N LEU A 90 34.44 24.75 12.79
CA LEU A 90 33.65 25.94 13.04
C LEU A 90 32.20 25.59 13.45
N VAL A 91 31.61 24.52 12.91
CA VAL A 91 30.34 23.96 13.43
C VAL A 91 30.54 23.30 14.79
N THR A 92 31.56 22.46 14.98
CA THR A 92 31.86 21.78 16.26
C THR A 92 32.04 22.79 17.41
N ARG A 93 32.74 23.91 17.17
CA ARG A 93 32.89 25.00 18.14
C ARG A 93 31.59 25.74 18.46
N ALA A 94 30.62 25.75 17.54
CA ALA A 94 29.30 26.35 17.77
C ALA A 94 28.31 25.42 18.50
N VAL A 95 28.52 24.10 18.50
CA VAL A 95 27.69 23.12 19.23
C VAL A 95 27.51 23.47 20.73
N PRO A 96 28.56 23.71 21.53
CA PRO A 96 28.40 24.05 22.95
C PRO A 96 27.77 25.43 23.21
N LEU A 97 27.71 26.31 22.20
CA LEU A 97 27.07 27.63 22.31
C LEU A 97 25.53 27.56 22.14
N GLY A 98 24.99 26.38 21.80
CA GLY A 98 23.56 26.14 21.71
C GLY A 98 22.93 26.44 20.35
N PRO A 99 21.62 26.17 20.18
CA PRO A 99 20.96 26.13 18.88
C PRO A 99 20.93 27.48 18.16
N ALA A 100 20.78 28.59 18.88
CA ALA A 100 20.74 29.93 18.28
C ALA A 100 22.06 30.32 17.58
N ALA A 101 23.21 29.92 18.15
CA ALA A 101 24.52 30.14 17.52
C ALA A 101 24.67 29.30 16.24
N LEU A 102 24.23 28.05 16.27
CA LEU A 102 24.22 27.16 15.10
C LEU A 102 23.27 27.65 13.99
N GLU A 103 22.13 28.25 14.33
CA GLU A 103 21.20 28.83 13.35
C GLU A 103 21.76 30.09 12.70
N ALA A 104 22.36 31.00 13.47
CA ALA A 104 23.05 32.19 12.96
C ALA A 104 24.21 31.83 12.00
N LEU A 105 24.79 30.64 12.16
CA LEU A 105 25.88 30.12 11.34
C LEU A 105 25.45 29.61 9.96
N VAL A 106 24.19 29.15 9.82
CA VAL A 106 23.67 28.55 8.57
C VAL A 106 23.92 29.39 7.30
N PRO A 107 23.64 30.71 7.25
CA PRO A 107 23.90 31.51 6.05
C PRO A 107 25.39 31.65 5.72
N VAL A 108 26.26 31.75 6.73
CA VAL A 108 27.72 31.88 6.56
C VAL A 108 28.30 30.55 6.06
N LEU A 109 27.94 29.44 6.70
CA LEU A 109 28.38 28.10 6.31
C LEU A 109 27.91 27.75 4.89
N ARG A 110 26.65 28.08 4.54
CA ARG A 110 26.13 27.86 3.18
C ARG A 110 26.91 28.63 2.13
N ARG A 111 27.36 29.86 2.43
CA ARG A 111 28.18 30.64 1.51
C ARG A 111 29.52 29.95 1.27
N HIS A 112 30.27 29.63 2.33
CA HIS A 112 31.56 28.97 2.19
C HIS A 112 31.47 27.59 1.51
N LEU A 113 30.43 26.80 1.79
CA LEU A 113 30.19 25.53 1.10
C LEU A 113 29.94 25.70 -0.41
N ASN A 114 29.23 26.76 -0.82
CA ASN A 114 29.02 27.06 -2.25
C ASN A 114 30.26 27.63 -2.94
N ASP A 115 31.19 28.22 -2.17
CA ASP A 115 32.44 28.82 -2.67
C ASP A 115 33.61 27.79 -2.64
N LEU A 116 33.38 26.53 -2.23
CA LEU A 116 34.40 25.47 -2.20
C LEU A 116 34.85 25.04 -3.63
N PRO A 117 36.14 24.68 -3.82
CA PRO A 117 36.59 24.06 -5.07
C PRO A 117 35.95 22.67 -5.29
N LEU A 118 35.60 22.35 -6.53
CA LEU A 118 34.98 21.07 -6.95
C LEU A 118 35.72 19.81 -6.43
N GLY A 119 37.05 19.88 -6.29
CA GLY A 119 37.86 18.77 -5.75
C GLY A 119 37.67 18.50 -4.25
N GLN A 120 37.10 19.46 -3.50
CA GLN A 120 36.95 19.39 -2.05
C GLN A 120 35.51 19.05 -1.60
N GLU A 121 34.52 19.09 -2.51
CA GLU A 121 33.11 18.77 -2.22
C GLU A 121 32.92 17.34 -1.66
N ALA A 122 33.67 16.37 -2.20
CA ALA A 122 33.61 14.99 -1.75
C ALA A 122 34.12 14.81 -0.31
N GLU A 123 35.23 15.49 0.04
CA GLU A 123 35.78 15.47 1.40
C GLU A 123 34.85 16.21 2.37
N ALA A 124 34.30 17.36 1.96
CA ALA A 124 33.31 18.10 2.74
C ALA A 124 32.08 17.24 3.06
N SER A 125 31.52 16.58 2.05
CA SER A 125 30.39 15.65 2.20
C SER A 125 30.69 14.53 3.20
N ALA A 126 31.88 13.92 3.14
CA ALA A 126 32.29 12.87 4.08
C ALA A 126 32.48 13.37 5.51
N ARG A 127 33.10 14.54 5.70
CA ARG A 127 33.33 15.13 7.04
C ARG A 127 32.02 15.61 7.68
N PHE A 128 31.14 16.25 6.91
CA PHE A 128 29.82 16.67 7.41
C PHE A 128 28.91 15.46 7.70
N ALA A 129 29.01 14.37 6.94
CA ALA A 129 28.34 13.11 7.27
C ALA A 129 28.80 12.54 8.62
N ASP A 130 30.12 12.44 8.85
CA ASP A 130 30.67 11.98 10.13
C ASP A 130 30.29 12.93 11.30
N LEU A 131 30.21 14.24 11.08
CA LEU A 131 29.76 15.23 12.08
C LEU A 131 28.29 15.03 12.46
N VAL A 132 27.40 14.83 11.49
CA VAL A 132 25.97 14.56 11.74
C VAL A 132 25.76 13.26 12.53
N LEU A 133 26.59 12.23 12.28
CA LEU A 133 26.53 10.97 13.02
C LEU A 133 27.09 11.08 14.45
N ARG A 134 28.10 11.93 14.68
CA ARG A 134 28.71 12.14 16.00
C ARG A 134 27.91 13.08 16.90
N THR A 135 27.09 13.97 16.34
CA THR A 135 26.36 15.00 17.10
C THR A 135 24.84 14.85 16.90
N PRO A 136 24.15 14.06 17.74
CA PRO A 136 22.72 13.72 17.54
C PRO A 136 21.71 14.85 17.84
N LEU A 137 22.17 16.06 18.20
CA LEU A 137 21.33 17.20 18.63
C LEU A 137 21.53 18.45 17.76
N LEU A 138 21.81 18.29 16.47
CA LEU A 138 21.95 19.41 15.54
C LEU A 138 20.59 20.01 15.15
N PRO A 139 20.47 21.35 15.02
CA PRO A 139 19.22 22.00 14.61
C PRO A 139 18.73 21.55 13.23
N SER A 140 17.41 21.43 13.09
CA SER A 140 16.74 21.02 11.84
C SER A 140 17.05 21.96 10.67
N ALA A 141 17.26 23.26 10.91
CA ALA A 141 17.67 24.24 9.91
C ALA A 141 19.06 23.93 9.31
N LEU A 142 20.01 23.50 10.14
CA LEU A 142 21.36 23.14 9.70
C LEU A 142 21.35 21.79 8.97
N LEU A 143 20.68 20.78 9.52
CA LEU A 143 20.54 19.46 8.89
C LEU A 143 19.82 19.55 7.54
N GLY A 144 18.76 20.36 7.44
CA GLY A 144 18.03 20.62 6.20
C GLY A 144 18.86 21.39 5.16
N MET A 145 19.79 22.24 5.60
CA MET A 145 20.73 22.93 4.71
C MET A 145 21.79 21.96 4.15
N LEU A 146 22.41 21.15 5.02
CA LEU A 146 23.41 20.15 4.62
C LEU A 146 22.80 19.10 3.66
N GLN A 147 21.60 18.59 3.97
CA GLN A 147 20.86 17.72 3.06
C GLN A 147 20.54 18.39 1.72
N ALA A 148 20.19 19.67 1.71
CA ALA A 148 19.89 20.38 0.47
C ALA A 148 21.14 20.68 -0.40
N HIS A 149 22.32 20.78 0.21
CA HIS A 149 23.58 21.03 -0.49
C HIS A 149 24.24 19.72 -0.98
N PHE A 150 24.36 18.69 -0.12
CA PHE A 150 25.01 17.42 -0.46
C PHE A 150 24.08 16.31 -0.99
N ASN A 151 22.76 16.53 -0.95
CA ASN A 151 21.73 15.65 -1.50
C ASN A 151 21.70 14.18 -0.98
N TRP A 152 22.19 13.94 0.24
CA TRP A 152 22.45 12.59 0.80
C TRP A 152 21.26 11.60 0.82
N LEU A 153 20.01 12.09 0.92
CA LEU A 153 18.81 11.25 0.87
C LEU A 153 18.38 10.80 -0.54
N ASP A 154 18.81 11.48 -1.60
CA ASP A 154 18.22 11.36 -2.94
C ASP A 154 19.23 11.04 -4.07
N ASP A 155 20.55 11.14 -3.85
CA ASP A 155 21.57 10.74 -4.84
C ASP A 155 22.27 9.40 -4.50
N PHE A 156 22.23 8.45 -5.44
CA PHE A 156 22.94 7.17 -5.35
C PHE A 156 24.48 7.34 -5.42
N ARG A 157 24.97 8.46 -5.95
CA ARG A 157 26.40 8.79 -5.97
C ARG A 157 26.96 9.04 -4.57
N THR A 158 26.11 9.40 -3.59
CA THR A 158 26.52 9.55 -2.19
C THR A 158 27.17 8.27 -1.66
N GLU A 159 26.64 7.08 -1.98
CA GLU A 159 27.23 5.80 -1.54
C GLU A 159 28.67 5.60 -2.07
N ARG A 160 28.97 6.11 -3.27
CA ARG A 160 30.32 6.10 -3.85
C ARG A 160 31.26 7.13 -3.22
N LEU A 161 30.73 8.24 -2.71
CA LEU A 161 31.52 9.35 -2.17
C LEU A 161 31.86 9.17 -0.69
N ILE A 162 30.91 8.72 0.14
CA ILE A 162 31.12 8.58 1.60
C ILE A 162 31.19 7.12 2.09
N GLY A 163 30.87 6.16 1.21
CA GLY A 163 30.82 4.72 1.49
C GLY A 163 29.44 4.24 1.96
N PRO A 164 29.05 2.99 1.67
CA PRO A 164 27.69 2.49 1.88
C PRO A 164 27.27 2.48 3.35
N GLY A 165 28.17 2.10 4.27
CA GLY A 165 27.88 2.09 5.71
C GLY A 165 27.58 3.48 6.29
N ARG A 166 28.31 4.52 5.84
CA ARG A 166 28.04 5.91 6.24
C ARG A 166 26.74 6.41 5.62
N ALA A 167 26.52 6.16 4.33
CA ALA A 167 25.31 6.58 3.64
C ALA A 167 24.05 6.03 4.32
N GLN A 168 24.03 4.74 4.67
CA GLN A 168 22.90 4.13 5.38
C GLN A 168 22.69 4.75 6.77
N ALA A 169 23.76 5.01 7.53
CA ALA A 169 23.66 5.65 8.85
C ALA A 169 23.15 7.09 8.76
N VAL A 170 23.64 7.89 7.82
CA VAL A 170 23.19 9.27 7.58
C VAL A 170 21.73 9.31 7.13
N GLN A 171 21.33 8.41 6.22
CA GLN A 171 19.93 8.29 5.79
C GLN A 171 18.98 7.89 6.93
N ALA A 172 19.45 7.10 7.90
CA ALA A 172 18.71 6.77 9.11
C ALA A 172 18.59 7.99 10.05
N ALA A 173 19.68 8.71 10.30
CA ALA A 173 19.68 9.93 11.13
C ALA A 173 18.80 11.05 10.54
N LEU A 174 18.82 11.23 9.21
CA LEU A 174 18.04 12.23 8.49
C LEU A 174 16.63 11.75 8.09
N ALA A 175 16.21 10.54 8.49
CA ALA A 175 14.91 9.98 8.08
C ALA A 175 13.72 10.85 8.52
N GLY A 176 13.82 11.56 9.64
CA GLY A 176 12.81 12.49 10.13
C GLY A 176 12.73 13.83 9.38
N LEU A 177 13.66 14.12 8.47
CA LEU A 177 13.71 15.35 7.67
C LEU A 177 13.28 15.14 6.21
N LYS A 178 12.80 13.94 5.86
CA LYS A 178 12.36 13.61 4.49
C LYS A 178 11.25 14.57 4.03
N ARG A 179 11.51 15.29 2.94
CA ARG A 179 10.55 16.22 2.32
C ARG A 179 9.26 15.48 1.91
N PRO A 180 8.08 16.13 2.01
CA PRO A 180 6.83 15.55 1.54
C PRO A 180 6.87 15.27 0.04
N LEU A 181 6.14 14.25 -0.40
CA LEU A 181 5.96 13.92 -1.82
C LEU A 181 5.37 15.12 -2.60
N THR A 182 6.16 15.69 -3.51
CA THR A 182 5.73 16.79 -4.38
C THR A 182 5.29 16.32 -5.78
N ASP A 183 5.54 15.05 -6.12
CA ASP A 183 5.21 14.47 -7.44
C ASP A 183 3.70 14.34 -7.64
N GLY A 184 3.12 15.24 -8.44
CA GLY A 184 1.68 15.29 -8.70
C GLY A 184 1.09 13.97 -9.19
N GLN A 185 1.80 13.20 -10.03
CA GLN A 185 1.32 11.89 -10.50
C GLN A 185 1.27 10.83 -9.38
N LEU A 186 2.25 10.81 -8.47
CA LEU A 186 2.27 9.88 -7.34
C LEU A 186 1.20 10.24 -6.30
N LEU A 187 0.99 11.53 -6.05
CA LEU A 187 -0.12 12.05 -5.25
C LEU A 187 -1.47 11.69 -5.88
N HIS A 188 -1.65 11.88 -7.19
CA HIS A 188 -2.87 11.50 -7.91
C HIS A 188 -3.13 9.97 -7.88
N THR A 189 -2.08 9.15 -7.84
CA THR A 189 -2.21 7.70 -7.67
C THR A 189 -2.67 7.30 -6.26
N HIS A 190 -2.38 8.14 -5.25
CA HIS A 190 -2.67 7.88 -3.84
C HIS A 190 -3.65 8.88 -3.20
N VAL A 191 -4.52 9.51 -4.00
CA VAL A 191 -5.54 10.50 -3.54
C VAL A 191 -6.34 10.00 -2.33
N ASP A 192 -6.67 8.71 -2.32
CA ASP A 192 -7.40 8.07 -1.23
C ASP A 192 -6.64 8.13 0.12
N LEU A 193 -5.31 8.01 0.09
CA LEU A 193 -4.43 8.11 1.27
C LEU A 193 -4.12 9.55 1.64
N VAL A 194 -3.94 10.44 0.65
CA VAL A 194 -3.74 11.89 0.85
C VAL A 194 -4.99 12.51 1.48
N GLY A 195 -6.19 12.15 1.01
CA GLY A 195 -7.45 12.59 1.60
C GLY A 195 -7.66 12.05 3.02
N LEU A 196 -7.22 10.82 3.32
CA LEU A 196 -7.22 10.29 4.69
C LEU A 196 -6.25 11.02 5.60
N HIS A 197 -5.04 11.29 5.13
CA HIS A 197 -4.02 12.07 5.85
C HIS A 197 -4.57 13.46 6.23
N ALA A 198 -5.05 14.22 5.23
CA ALA A 198 -5.64 15.54 5.43
C ALA A 198 -6.88 15.55 6.35
N LEU A 199 -7.66 14.46 6.40
CA LEU A 199 -8.78 14.33 7.34
C LEU A 199 -8.33 14.02 8.77
N LEU A 200 -7.27 13.23 8.94
CA LEU A 200 -6.72 12.88 10.26
C LEU A 200 -5.95 14.05 10.88
N GLU A 201 -5.10 14.74 10.11
CA GLU A 201 -4.43 15.97 10.56
C GLU A 201 -5.42 17.06 11.00
N ARG A 202 -6.49 17.26 10.23
CA ARG A 202 -7.56 18.22 10.55
C ARG A 202 -8.50 17.73 11.67
N GLY A 203 -8.20 16.61 12.35
CA GLY A 203 -8.98 16.05 13.45
C GLY A 203 -10.37 15.52 13.07
N ARG A 204 -10.69 15.39 11.77
CA ARG A 204 -12.03 15.05 11.24
C ARG A 204 -12.28 13.53 11.26
N TRP A 205 -12.09 12.91 12.42
CA TRP A 205 -12.10 11.45 12.61
C TRP A 205 -13.36 10.75 12.06
N LEU A 206 -14.55 11.35 12.24
CA LEU A 206 -15.81 10.82 11.71
C LEU A 206 -15.81 10.69 10.17
N ARG A 207 -15.20 11.65 9.47
CA ARG A 207 -15.11 11.62 8.00
C ARG A 207 -14.06 10.62 7.53
N ALA A 208 -12.94 10.51 8.24
CA ALA A 208 -11.94 9.47 7.99
C ALA A 208 -12.51 8.05 8.21
N LEU A 209 -13.30 7.86 9.28
CA LEU A 209 -14.03 6.62 9.56
C LEU A 209 -15.04 6.27 8.46
N LEU A 210 -15.85 7.24 8.04
CA LEU A 210 -16.82 7.05 6.96
C LEU A 210 -16.12 6.70 5.64
N LEU A 211 -15.02 7.39 5.29
CA LEU A 211 -14.24 7.08 4.10
C LEU A 211 -13.66 5.66 4.16
N ALA A 212 -12.98 5.30 5.26
CA ALA A 212 -12.41 3.96 5.45
C ALA A 212 -13.48 2.85 5.42
N THR A 213 -14.68 3.12 5.94
CA THR A 213 -15.84 2.21 5.91
C THR A 213 -16.32 1.97 4.48
N LEU A 214 -16.47 3.04 3.68
CA LEU A 214 -16.93 2.95 2.29
C LEU A 214 -15.90 2.33 1.35
N MET A 215 -14.61 2.54 1.61
CA MET A 215 -13.51 1.99 0.81
C MET A 215 -13.23 0.52 1.11
N GLY A 216 -13.25 0.09 2.38
CA GLY A 216 -13.10 -1.30 2.78
C GLY A 216 -11.76 -1.95 2.43
N LEU A 217 -11.79 -3.15 1.83
CA LEU A 217 -10.58 -3.94 1.52
C LEU A 217 -9.62 -3.27 0.51
N PRO A 218 -10.09 -2.61 -0.58
CA PRO A 218 -9.24 -1.79 -1.45
C PRO A 218 -8.27 -0.86 -0.71
N LEU A 219 -8.72 -0.17 0.35
CA LEU A 219 -7.87 0.72 1.14
C LEU A 219 -6.77 -0.05 1.88
N GLN A 220 -7.10 -1.19 2.49
CA GLN A 220 -6.11 -2.02 3.19
C GLN A 220 -5.05 -2.57 2.24
N ARG A 221 -5.46 -2.98 1.02
CA ARG A 221 -4.54 -3.38 -0.05
C ARG A 221 -3.65 -2.24 -0.51
N GLN A 222 -4.20 -1.06 -0.69
CA GLN A 222 -3.44 0.13 -1.09
C GLN A 222 -2.40 0.50 -0.02
N ILE A 223 -2.75 0.49 1.26
CA ILE A 223 -1.79 0.70 2.36
C ILE A 223 -0.68 -0.36 2.33
N ALA A 224 -1.03 -1.64 2.16
CA ALA A 224 -0.06 -2.73 2.09
C ALA A 224 0.88 -2.62 0.87
N SER A 225 0.38 -2.22 -0.31
CA SER A 225 1.19 -2.03 -1.52
C SER A 225 2.02 -0.73 -1.50
N THR A 226 1.57 0.28 -0.77
CA THR A 226 2.27 1.57 -0.59
C THR A 226 3.54 1.39 0.25
N GLY A 227 3.47 0.55 1.28
CA GLY A 227 4.60 0.26 2.17
C GLY A 227 4.97 1.44 3.11
N PRO A 228 5.81 1.19 4.12
CA PRO A 228 6.09 2.16 5.18
C PRO A 228 6.85 3.40 4.67
N ALA A 229 7.74 3.24 3.69
CA ALA A 229 8.58 4.33 3.18
C ALA A 229 7.82 5.34 2.31
N LEU A 230 6.78 4.92 1.59
CA LEU A 230 5.93 5.85 0.85
C LEU A 230 4.84 6.45 1.76
N MET A 231 4.36 5.70 2.76
CA MET A 231 3.44 6.24 3.77
C MET A 231 4.04 7.42 4.55
N SER A 232 5.30 7.32 4.99
CA SER A 232 5.97 8.44 5.67
C SER A 232 6.20 9.64 4.74
N ARG A 233 6.56 9.41 3.47
CA ARG A 233 6.67 10.47 2.44
C ARG A 233 5.34 11.16 2.11
N ILE A 234 4.20 10.50 2.29
CA ILE A 234 2.85 11.10 2.18
C ILE A 234 2.53 11.98 3.41
N GLY A 235 3.26 11.80 4.52
CA GLY A 235 3.09 12.58 5.76
C GLY A 235 2.57 11.75 6.94
N PHE A 236 2.39 10.44 6.81
CA PHE A 236 1.97 9.60 7.94
C PHE A 236 3.15 9.32 8.89
N ASP A 237 3.23 10.11 9.96
CA ASP A 237 4.12 9.89 11.09
C ASP A 237 3.64 8.73 12.00
N ALA A 238 4.42 8.39 13.03
CA ALA A 238 4.06 7.33 13.98
C ALA A 238 2.72 7.60 14.70
N GLY A 239 2.40 8.86 14.99
CA GLY A 239 1.13 9.28 15.59
C GLY A 239 -0.06 9.05 14.66
N LEU A 240 0.00 9.57 13.43
CA LEU A 240 -1.05 9.41 12.41
C LEU A 240 -1.22 7.97 11.97
N LEU A 241 -0.15 7.16 11.90
CA LEU A 241 -0.27 5.71 11.68
C LEU A 241 -1.06 5.02 12.80
N GLY A 242 -0.85 5.41 14.06
CA GLY A 242 -1.65 4.95 15.19
C GLY A 242 -3.12 5.40 15.14
N GLN A 243 -3.40 6.61 14.62
CA GLN A 243 -4.77 7.07 14.38
C GLN A 243 -5.43 6.31 13.23
N LEU A 244 -4.73 6.12 12.11
CA LEU A 244 -5.18 5.37 10.94
C LEU A 244 -5.52 3.92 11.33
N ALA A 245 -4.68 3.27 12.13
CA ALA A 245 -4.95 1.91 12.65
C ALA A 245 -6.24 1.85 13.50
N ARG A 246 -6.51 2.85 14.33
CA ARG A 246 -7.79 2.96 15.07
C ARG A 246 -8.98 3.17 14.14
N VAL A 247 -8.85 4.06 13.16
CA VAL A 247 -9.90 4.32 12.15
C VAL A 247 -10.20 3.08 11.30
N LEU A 248 -9.19 2.33 10.87
CA LEU A 248 -9.37 1.07 10.13
C LEU A 248 -10.04 0.00 10.98
N LYS A 249 -9.70 -0.14 12.26
CA LYS A 249 -10.40 -1.04 13.21
C LYS A 249 -11.86 -0.62 13.40
N GLY A 250 -12.12 0.67 13.63
CA GLY A 250 -13.48 1.22 13.75
C GLY A 250 -14.31 1.00 12.48
N ALA A 251 -13.72 1.19 11.31
CA ALA A 251 -14.37 0.96 10.02
C ALA A 251 -14.73 -0.51 9.80
N GLN A 252 -13.90 -1.45 10.27
CA GLN A 252 -14.26 -2.88 10.27
C GLN A 252 -15.47 -3.16 11.17
N TRP A 253 -15.48 -2.62 12.39
CA TRP A 253 -16.62 -2.75 13.32
C TRP A 253 -17.92 -2.13 12.77
N LEU A 254 -17.83 -0.96 12.13
CA LEU A 254 -19.01 -0.32 11.53
C LEU A 254 -19.59 -1.16 10.39
N ARG A 255 -18.75 -1.85 9.60
CA ARG A 255 -19.20 -2.78 8.56
C ARG A 255 -19.82 -4.06 9.13
N THR A 256 -19.29 -4.63 10.22
CA THR A 256 -19.91 -5.81 10.85
C THR A 256 -21.24 -5.46 11.51
N LEU A 257 -21.34 -4.30 12.15
CA LEU A 257 -22.61 -3.77 12.67
C LEU A 257 -23.63 -3.51 11.56
N ALA A 258 -23.21 -2.94 10.42
CA ALA A 258 -24.10 -2.73 9.28
C ALA A 258 -24.65 -4.04 8.68
N VAL A 259 -23.87 -5.13 8.69
CA VAL A 259 -24.34 -6.46 8.28
C VAL A 259 -25.35 -7.02 9.29
N ALA A 260 -25.07 -6.92 10.59
CA ALA A 260 -26.00 -7.35 11.63
C ALA A 260 -27.32 -6.56 11.60
N ALA A 261 -27.26 -5.24 11.40
CA ALA A 261 -28.42 -4.38 11.20
C ALA A 261 -29.19 -4.73 9.91
N GLY A 262 -28.48 -5.11 8.84
CA GLY A 262 -29.09 -5.58 7.59
C GLY A 262 -29.85 -6.91 7.76
N ILE A 263 -29.28 -7.86 8.51
CA ILE A 263 -29.94 -9.12 8.88
C ILE A 263 -31.18 -8.84 9.73
N TYR A 264 -31.06 -7.97 10.74
CA TYR A 264 -32.19 -7.58 11.60
C TYR A 264 -33.31 -6.89 10.82
N ALA A 265 -32.99 -5.90 9.98
CA ALA A 265 -33.97 -5.20 9.16
C ALA A 265 -34.65 -6.14 8.15
N LEU A 266 -33.90 -7.03 7.51
CA LEU A 266 -34.46 -8.04 6.61
C LEU A 266 -35.37 -9.01 7.37
N GLY A 267 -34.98 -9.46 8.57
CA GLY A 267 -35.82 -10.27 9.45
C GLY A 267 -37.13 -9.58 9.81
N ALA A 268 -37.06 -8.31 10.24
CA ALA A 268 -38.23 -7.51 10.64
C ALA A 268 -39.19 -7.22 9.46
N ILE A 269 -38.66 -7.06 8.25
CA ILE A 269 -39.47 -6.94 7.03
C ILE A 269 -40.18 -8.27 6.70
N ILE A 270 -39.53 -9.41 6.97
CA ILE A 270 -40.08 -10.75 6.68
C ILE A 270 -41.15 -11.17 7.69
N THR A 271 -40.96 -10.91 8.98
CA THR A 271 -41.92 -11.29 10.05
C THR A 271 -43.00 -10.26 10.29
N LEU A 272 -42.75 -8.99 9.96
CA LEU A 272 -43.49 -7.84 10.46
C LEU A 272 -43.48 -7.71 12.01
N ASP A 273 -42.59 -8.46 12.68
CA ASP A 273 -42.40 -8.49 14.13
C ASP A 273 -40.92 -8.31 14.49
N ALA A 274 -40.63 -7.23 15.22
CA ALA A 274 -39.31 -6.84 15.70
C ALA A 274 -38.69 -7.84 16.70
N SER A 275 -39.50 -8.61 17.41
CA SER A 275 -39.08 -9.61 18.39
C SER A 275 -38.61 -10.91 17.72
N GLU A 276 -39.38 -11.43 16.77
CA GLU A 276 -38.96 -12.58 15.94
C GLU A 276 -37.72 -12.24 15.10
N ALA A 277 -37.63 -11.01 14.59
CA ALA A 277 -36.45 -10.52 13.89
C ALA A 277 -35.19 -10.51 14.77
N ALA A 278 -35.33 -10.13 16.05
CA ALA A 278 -34.24 -10.21 17.02
C ALA A 278 -33.82 -11.66 17.26
N VAL A 279 -34.79 -12.58 17.46
CA VAL A 279 -34.52 -14.02 17.62
C VAL A 279 -33.84 -14.61 16.37
N GLY A 280 -34.30 -14.27 15.17
CA GLY A 280 -33.68 -14.69 13.91
C GLY A 280 -32.25 -14.14 13.74
N THR A 281 -31.99 -12.90 14.17
CA THR A 281 -30.63 -12.32 14.18
C THR A 281 -29.72 -13.05 15.17
N TRP A 282 -30.22 -13.39 16.35
CA TRP A 282 -29.48 -14.22 17.33
C TRP A 282 -29.24 -15.64 16.82
N ARG A 283 -30.20 -16.25 16.10
CA ARG A 283 -30.00 -17.54 15.41
C ARG A 283 -28.95 -17.45 14.31
N ALA A 284 -28.93 -16.37 13.52
CA ALA A 284 -27.91 -16.13 12.50
C ALA A 284 -26.51 -16.05 13.13
N LEU A 285 -26.37 -15.29 14.21
CA LEU A 285 -25.13 -15.19 14.97
C LEU A 285 -24.75 -16.53 15.63
N GLY A 286 -25.72 -17.26 16.16
CA GLY A 286 -25.54 -18.58 16.79
C GLY A 286 -25.11 -19.66 15.79
N VAL A 287 -25.69 -19.69 14.58
CA VAL A 287 -25.25 -20.58 13.49
C VAL A 287 -23.87 -20.18 12.99
N ALA A 288 -23.59 -18.88 12.83
CA ALA A 288 -22.26 -18.41 12.48
C ALA A 288 -21.23 -18.86 13.52
N VAL A 289 -21.42 -18.55 14.81
CA VAL A 289 -20.51 -18.97 15.89
C VAL A 289 -20.44 -20.50 16.01
N GLY A 290 -21.57 -21.20 16.01
CA GLY A 290 -21.66 -22.65 16.21
C GLY A 290 -21.14 -23.51 15.05
N THR A 291 -21.08 -22.97 13.83
CA THR A 291 -20.43 -23.65 12.69
C THR A 291 -18.99 -23.17 12.48
N VAL A 292 -18.76 -21.86 12.56
CA VAL A 292 -17.45 -21.26 12.28
C VAL A 292 -16.46 -21.51 13.40
N VAL A 293 -16.85 -21.47 14.68
CA VAL A 293 -15.88 -21.70 15.78
C VAL A 293 -15.37 -23.14 15.81
N PRO A 294 -16.19 -24.20 15.73
CA PRO A 294 -15.69 -25.56 15.62
C PRO A 294 -14.85 -25.78 14.36
N LEU A 295 -15.25 -25.22 13.20
CA LEU A 295 -14.46 -25.33 11.98
C LEU A 295 -13.14 -24.54 12.07
N LEU A 296 -13.09 -23.36 12.68
CA LEU A 296 -11.85 -22.63 12.93
C LEU A 296 -10.95 -23.30 13.98
N LEU A 297 -11.53 -23.99 14.98
CA LEU A 297 -10.76 -24.78 15.94
C LEU A 297 -10.16 -26.01 15.28
N ILE A 298 -10.95 -26.75 14.48
CA ILE A 298 -10.49 -27.87 13.66
C ILE A 298 -9.41 -27.37 12.70
N PHE A 299 -9.72 -26.48 11.75
CA PHE A 299 -8.74 -26.00 10.78
C PHE A 299 -7.55 -25.27 11.41
N GLY A 300 -7.70 -24.61 12.57
CA GLY A 300 -6.61 -24.00 13.32
C GLY A 300 -5.66 -25.03 13.93
N LEU A 301 -6.19 -26.12 14.49
CA LEU A 301 -5.43 -27.29 14.93
C LEU A 301 -4.71 -27.95 13.73
N LEU A 302 -5.42 -28.18 12.63
CA LEU A 302 -4.88 -28.80 11.41
C LEU A 302 -3.80 -27.91 10.75
N TYR A 303 -3.95 -26.58 10.78
CA TYR A 303 -2.93 -25.60 10.35
C TYR A 303 -1.69 -25.64 11.26
N GLY A 304 -1.88 -25.71 12.58
CA GLY A 304 -0.80 -25.87 13.55
C GLY A 304 0.01 -27.16 13.32
N LEU A 305 -0.68 -28.27 13.04
CA LEU A 305 -0.09 -29.56 12.69
C LEU A 305 0.69 -29.47 11.35
N ARG A 306 0.09 -28.92 10.30
CA ARG A 306 0.73 -28.74 8.98
C ARG A 306 1.97 -27.85 9.05
N ARG A 307 1.94 -26.77 9.84
CA ARG A 307 3.07 -25.85 10.04
C ARG A 307 4.24 -26.51 10.78
N ARG A 308 3.96 -27.45 11.69
CA ARG A 308 4.99 -28.25 12.40
C ARG A 308 5.52 -29.43 11.57
N GLY A 309 4.73 -29.94 10.61
CA GLY A 309 5.03 -31.14 9.84
C GLY A 309 5.87 -30.98 8.56
N ASN A 310 6.39 -29.78 8.24
CA ASN A 310 7.22 -29.57 7.05
C ASN A 310 8.66 -30.09 7.24
N LEU A 311 8.82 -31.41 7.26
CA LEU A 311 10.10 -32.14 7.17
C LEU A 311 10.54 -32.40 5.70
N LEU A 312 9.81 -31.84 4.72
CA LEU A 312 10.07 -32.05 3.30
C LEU A 312 11.28 -31.23 2.82
N PRO A 313 12.14 -31.78 1.93
CA PRO A 313 13.22 -31.03 1.30
C PRO A 313 12.68 -29.80 0.56
N ALA A 314 13.41 -28.69 0.59
CA ALA A 314 12.96 -27.40 0.03
C ALA A 314 12.55 -27.49 -1.46
N SER A 315 13.17 -28.37 -2.24
CA SER A 315 12.85 -28.65 -3.65
C SER A 315 11.50 -29.33 -3.87
N TRP A 316 10.99 -30.07 -2.88
CA TRP A 316 9.71 -30.77 -2.95
C TRP A 316 8.53 -29.89 -2.51
N VAL A 317 8.78 -28.83 -1.73
CA VAL A 317 7.75 -27.94 -1.19
C VAL A 317 6.81 -27.36 -2.27
N PRO A 318 7.28 -26.86 -3.43
CA PRO A 318 6.37 -26.29 -4.46
C PRO A 318 5.46 -27.35 -5.10
N HIS A 319 6.00 -28.55 -5.35
CA HIS A 319 5.24 -29.66 -5.91
C HIS A 319 4.22 -30.19 -4.89
N TRP A 320 4.62 -30.35 -3.63
CA TRP A 320 3.74 -30.77 -2.54
C TRP A 320 2.63 -29.75 -2.29
N GLN A 321 2.91 -28.44 -2.32
CA GLN A 321 1.88 -27.40 -2.20
C GLN A 321 0.84 -27.45 -3.32
N ARG A 322 1.22 -27.86 -4.54
CA ARG A 322 0.30 -28.07 -5.66
C ARG A 322 -0.49 -29.37 -5.56
N LEU A 323 0.13 -30.47 -5.12
CA LEU A 323 -0.46 -31.82 -5.10
C LEU A 323 -1.28 -32.11 -3.84
N ALA A 324 -0.80 -31.72 -2.65
CA ALA A 324 -1.43 -32.03 -1.38
C ALA A 324 -2.92 -31.64 -1.33
N PRO A 325 -3.38 -30.48 -1.86
CA PRO A 325 -4.79 -30.16 -1.80
C PRO A 325 -5.69 -31.12 -2.59
N TRP A 326 -5.19 -31.68 -3.70
CA TRP A 326 -5.91 -32.65 -4.52
C TRP A 326 -5.90 -34.05 -3.91
N LEU A 327 -4.80 -34.44 -3.26
CA LEU A 327 -4.78 -35.62 -2.38
C LEU A 327 -5.80 -35.46 -1.24
N GLY A 328 -5.91 -34.26 -0.67
CA GLY A 328 -6.93 -33.95 0.33
C GLY A 328 -8.35 -34.13 -0.18
N VAL A 329 -8.69 -33.57 -1.34
CA VAL A 329 -10.01 -33.78 -1.99
C VAL A 329 -10.26 -35.28 -2.27
N ALA A 330 -9.26 -36.01 -2.77
CA ALA A 330 -9.38 -37.45 -3.02
C ALA A 330 -9.65 -38.26 -1.73
N LEU A 331 -9.04 -37.89 -0.60
CA LEU A 331 -9.32 -38.51 0.70
C LEU A 331 -10.74 -38.22 1.21
N ILE A 332 -11.29 -37.02 0.97
CA ILE A 332 -12.69 -36.70 1.29
C ILE A 332 -13.65 -37.55 0.42
N LEU A 333 -13.35 -37.73 -0.88
CA LEU A 333 -14.11 -38.61 -1.76
C LEU A 333 -14.01 -40.09 -1.32
N ALA A 334 -12.82 -40.53 -0.89
CA ALA A 334 -12.61 -41.87 -0.35
C ALA A 334 -13.38 -42.09 0.97
N ALA A 335 -13.47 -41.09 1.84
CA ALA A 335 -14.30 -41.13 3.04
C ALA A 335 -15.79 -41.29 2.70
N ALA A 336 -16.29 -40.53 1.72
CA ALA A 336 -17.65 -40.66 1.23
C ALA A 336 -17.92 -42.06 0.65
N LEU A 337 -17.03 -42.56 -0.22
CA LEU A 337 -17.14 -43.89 -0.82
C LEU A 337 -17.10 -45.01 0.22
N ALA A 338 -16.16 -44.95 1.18
CA ALA A 338 -16.08 -45.89 2.29
C ALA A 338 -17.38 -45.92 3.10
N SER A 339 -18.00 -44.76 3.35
CA SER A 339 -19.29 -44.65 4.05
C SER A 339 -20.52 -45.08 3.23
N LEU A 340 -20.39 -45.27 1.91
CA LEU A 340 -21.44 -45.79 1.04
C LEU A 340 -21.34 -47.32 0.90
N LEU A 341 -20.12 -47.83 0.67
CA LEU A 341 -19.81 -49.26 0.70
C LEU A 341 -20.04 -49.87 2.11
N TRP A 342 -20.12 -49.02 3.12
CA TRP A 342 -20.33 -49.34 4.53
C TRP A 342 -21.61 -50.08 4.89
N GLN A 343 -22.73 -49.77 4.23
CA GLN A 343 -24.10 -50.10 4.70
C GLN A 343 -24.42 -51.61 4.77
N ALA A 344 -23.42 -52.49 4.60
CA ALA A 344 -23.54 -53.94 4.60
C ALA A 344 -22.74 -54.69 5.71
N ALA A 345 -21.79 -54.07 6.46
CA ALA A 345 -20.91 -54.87 7.36
C ALA A 345 -20.22 -54.19 8.59
N TRP A 346 -18.93 -53.84 8.50
CA TRP A 346 -17.91 -54.05 9.56
C TRP A 346 -17.64 -52.87 10.54
N PRO A 347 -18.20 -52.78 11.78
CA PRO A 347 -18.24 -51.57 12.66
C PRO A 347 -17.00 -50.67 12.85
N GLU A 348 -15.79 -51.11 12.50
CA GLU A 348 -14.56 -50.30 12.55
C GLU A 348 -14.36 -49.30 11.39
N LEU A 349 -14.89 -49.52 10.17
CA LEU A 349 -14.61 -48.60 9.04
C LEU A 349 -15.28 -47.22 9.19
N THR A 350 -16.21 -47.02 10.14
CA THR A 350 -16.71 -45.68 10.49
C THR A 350 -15.57 -44.78 10.97
N VAL A 351 -14.67 -45.33 11.80
CA VAL A 351 -13.49 -44.61 12.30
C VAL A 351 -12.55 -44.30 11.13
N VAL A 352 -12.36 -45.25 10.21
CA VAL A 352 -11.56 -45.06 8.99
C VAL A 352 -12.14 -43.94 8.11
N ALA A 353 -13.45 -43.91 7.86
CA ALA A 353 -14.10 -42.85 7.07
C ALA A 353 -13.97 -41.46 7.73
N ILE A 354 -14.10 -41.38 9.06
CA ILE A 354 -13.90 -40.13 9.82
C ILE A 354 -12.43 -39.68 9.75
N LEU A 355 -11.46 -40.59 9.91
CA LEU A 355 -10.04 -40.29 9.79
C LEU A 355 -9.66 -39.83 8.37
N LEU A 356 -10.19 -40.48 7.33
CA LEU A 356 -10.01 -40.07 5.93
C LEU A 356 -10.59 -38.67 5.67
N LEU A 357 -11.75 -38.34 6.24
CA LEU A 357 -12.34 -37.01 6.15
C LEU A 357 -11.46 -35.95 6.82
N ILE A 358 -10.99 -36.21 8.05
CA ILE A 358 -10.12 -35.28 8.79
C ILE A 358 -8.80 -35.06 8.07
N ALA A 359 -8.15 -36.13 7.60
CA ALA A 359 -6.92 -36.05 6.81
C ALA A 359 -7.15 -35.31 5.49
N GLY A 360 -8.27 -35.59 4.81
CA GLY A 360 -8.65 -34.93 3.57
C GLY A 360 -8.87 -33.43 3.73
N LEU A 361 -9.56 -33.00 4.79
CA LEU A 361 -9.73 -31.59 5.14
C LEU A 361 -8.39 -30.92 5.52
N LEU A 362 -7.50 -31.60 6.25
CA LEU A 362 -6.16 -31.09 6.60
C LEU A 362 -5.30 -30.81 5.36
N LEU A 363 -5.28 -31.76 4.41
CA LEU A 363 -4.48 -31.64 3.19
C LEU A 363 -5.07 -30.61 2.21
N SER A 364 -6.41 -30.57 2.09
CA SER A 364 -7.12 -29.63 1.20
C SER A 364 -7.29 -28.22 1.75
N ALA A 365 -7.05 -27.99 3.04
CA ALA A 365 -7.14 -26.69 3.68
C ALA A 365 -6.36 -25.58 2.92
N PRO A 366 -7.02 -24.44 2.60
CA PRO A 366 -6.35 -23.20 2.24
C PRO A 366 -5.33 -22.76 3.30
N GLN A 367 -4.32 -22.00 2.88
CA GLN A 367 -3.28 -21.51 3.80
C GLN A 367 -3.73 -20.28 4.61
N GLU A 368 -4.69 -19.51 4.09
CA GLU A 368 -5.22 -18.33 4.79
C GLU A 368 -6.47 -18.67 5.62
N PRO A 369 -6.58 -18.17 6.87
CA PRO A 369 -7.71 -18.47 7.74
C PRO A 369 -9.04 -17.90 7.22
N GLU A 370 -9.02 -16.80 6.46
CA GLU A 370 -10.24 -16.27 5.83
C GLU A 370 -10.77 -17.22 4.73
N GLN A 371 -9.88 -17.79 3.91
CA GLN A 371 -10.24 -18.72 2.84
C GLN A 371 -10.78 -20.05 3.40
N VAL A 372 -10.23 -20.52 4.52
CA VAL A 372 -10.79 -21.61 5.32
C VAL A 372 -12.23 -21.30 5.75
N LEU A 373 -12.45 -20.11 6.34
CA LEU A 373 -13.78 -19.67 6.81
C LEU A 373 -14.80 -19.66 5.66
N LEU A 374 -14.39 -19.19 4.48
CA LEU A 374 -15.21 -19.20 3.27
C LEU A 374 -15.58 -20.62 2.82
N ALA A 375 -14.60 -21.52 2.72
CA ALA A 375 -14.86 -22.90 2.29
C ALA A 375 -15.75 -23.65 3.30
N ALA A 376 -15.50 -23.46 4.59
CA ALA A 376 -16.29 -23.98 5.70
C ALA A 376 -17.77 -23.56 5.61
N THR A 377 -18.02 -22.25 5.51
CA THR A 377 -19.38 -21.69 5.47
C THR A 377 -20.10 -22.01 4.17
N LEU A 378 -19.40 -21.98 3.02
CA LEU A 378 -20.01 -22.33 1.73
C LEU A 378 -20.37 -23.83 1.66
N GLY A 379 -19.53 -24.72 2.23
CA GLY A 379 -19.84 -26.15 2.34
C GLY A 379 -21.10 -26.41 3.15
N GLY A 380 -21.21 -25.80 4.34
CA GLY A 380 -22.41 -25.89 5.17
C GLY A 380 -23.65 -25.28 4.49
N TYR A 381 -23.50 -24.14 3.82
CA TYR A 381 -24.60 -23.47 3.10
C TYR A 381 -25.13 -24.31 1.93
N ILE A 382 -24.24 -24.92 1.16
CA ILE A 382 -24.59 -25.83 0.06
C ILE A 382 -25.28 -27.09 0.60
N ALA A 383 -24.74 -27.70 1.66
CA ALA A 383 -25.35 -28.88 2.27
C ALA A 383 -26.77 -28.59 2.81
N PHE A 384 -26.97 -27.41 3.40
CA PHE A 384 -28.30 -26.93 3.83
C PHE A 384 -29.24 -26.69 2.63
N SER A 385 -28.80 -25.93 1.62
CA SER A 385 -29.63 -25.56 0.45
C SER A 385 -30.05 -26.78 -0.38
N LEU A 386 -29.20 -27.79 -0.49
CA LEU A 386 -29.50 -29.04 -1.19
C LEU A 386 -30.17 -30.10 -0.29
N GLN A 387 -30.50 -29.76 0.96
CA GLN A 387 -31.08 -30.66 1.97
C GLN A 387 -30.32 -32.00 2.13
N LEU A 388 -28.98 -31.95 2.07
CA LEU A 388 -28.16 -33.16 2.07
C LEU A 388 -28.27 -33.89 3.41
N GLN A 389 -28.64 -35.16 3.35
CA GLN A 389 -28.75 -36.04 4.52
C GLN A 389 -27.66 -37.11 4.50
N GLY A 390 -27.17 -37.45 5.70
CA GLY A 390 -26.14 -38.46 5.88
C GLY A 390 -24.71 -37.97 5.57
N PHE A 391 -23.75 -38.64 6.22
CA PHE A 391 -22.31 -38.37 6.08
C PHE A 391 -21.78 -38.32 4.63
N PRO A 392 -22.09 -39.27 3.71
CA PRO A 392 -21.53 -39.25 2.36
C PRO A 392 -21.93 -38.01 1.56
N ALA A 393 -23.19 -37.57 1.65
CA ALA A 393 -23.65 -36.39 0.93
C ALA A 393 -22.94 -35.11 1.42
N TRP A 394 -22.75 -34.99 2.74
CA TRP A 394 -21.96 -33.91 3.34
C TRP A 394 -20.48 -33.95 2.91
N ALA A 395 -19.85 -35.13 2.93
CA ALA A 395 -18.46 -35.30 2.48
C ALA A 395 -18.30 -34.93 1.00
N LEU A 396 -19.23 -35.34 0.12
CA LEU A 396 -19.24 -34.96 -1.30
C LEU A 396 -19.38 -33.44 -1.50
N ALA A 397 -20.26 -32.77 -0.74
CA ALA A 397 -20.41 -31.32 -0.81
C ALA A 397 -19.13 -30.58 -0.37
N PHE A 398 -18.48 -31.04 0.71
CA PHE A 398 -17.19 -30.49 1.11
C PHE A 398 -16.09 -30.77 0.08
N ALA A 399 -16.00 -31.98 -0.48
CA ALA A 399 -15.04 -32.27 -1.55
C ALA A 399 -15.23 -31.33 -2.76
N TRP A 400 -16.48 -31.08 -3.16
CA TRP A 400 -16.83 -30.17 -4.25
C TRP A 400 -16.42 -28.71 -3.95
N VAL A 401 -16.73 -28.20 -2.76
CA VAL A 401 -16.34 -26.83 -2.36
C VAL A 401 -14.83 -26.69 -2.28
N MET A 402 -14.13 -27.64 -1.64
CA MET A 402 -12.67 -27.61 -1.51
C MET A 402 -11.99 -27.66 -2.89
N ALA A 403 -12.49 -28.48 -3.82
CA ALA A 403 -11.99 -28.54 -5.20
C ALA A 403 -12.15 -27.19 -5.93
N GLY A 404 -13.35 -26.58 -5.90
CA GLY A 404 -13.58 -25.29 -6.58
C GLY A 404 -12.78 -24.13 -5.98
N VAL A 405 -12.64 -24.08 -4.64
CA VAL A 405 -11.76 -23.11 -3.97
C VAL A 405 -10.30 -23.32 -4.40
N GLN A 406 -9.80 -24.55 -4.41
CA GLN A 406 -8.41 -24.85 -4.79
C GLN A 406 -8.10 -24.56 -6.27
N ILE A 407 -9.06 -24.68 -7.19
CA ILE A 407 -8.91 -24.27 -8.60
C ILE A 407 -8.57 -22.78 -8.70
N HIS A 408 -9.30 -21.94 -7.94
CA HIS A 408 -9.04 -20.51 -7.91
C HIS A 408 -7.70 -20.19 -7.23
N LEU A 409 -7.42 -20.76 -6.05
CA LEU A 409 -6.20 -20.49 -5.28
C LEU A 409 -4.92 -20.93 -6.01
N GLN A 410 -4.96 -22.04 -6.74
CA GLN A 410 -3.84 -22.50 -7.57
C GLN A 410 -3.74 -21.76 -8.92
N ARG A 411 -4.52 -20.69 -9.14
CA ARG A 411 -4.61 -19.93 -10.40
C ARG A 411 -4.90 -20.78 -11.64
N ARG A 412 -5.53 -21.96 -11.47
CA ARG A 412 -5.95 -22.82 -12.59
C ARG A 412 -7.11 -22.23 -13.39
N TRP A 413 -7.76 -21.19 -12.86
CA TRP A 413 -8.80 -20.42 -13.54
C TRP A 413 -8.81 -18.96 -13.07
N VAL A 414 -8.85 -18.03 -14.02
CA VAL A 414 -8.97 -16.57 -13.78
C VAL A 414 -9.96 -15.98 -14.81
N PRO A 415 -11.10 -15.41 -14.38
CA PRO A 415 -12.18 -15.01 -15.29
C PRO A 415 -12.05 -13.61 -15.93
N ASP A 416 -10.83 -13.09 -16.13
CA ASP A 416 -10.61 -11.75 -16.71
C ASP A 416 -9.86 -11.77 -18.06
N GLU A 417 -9.59 -12.96 -18.62
CA GLU A 417 -9.24 -13.12 -20.03
C GLU A 417 -10.40 -13.79 -20.78
N ARG A 418 -10.68 -13.31 -22.00
CA ARG A 418 -11.80 -13.72 -22.87
C ARG A 418 -12.02 -15.23 -22.79
N LEU A 419 -13.27 -15.67 -22.60
CA LEU A 419 -13.72 -17.08 -22.51
C LEU A 419 -13.12 -18.01 -23.59
N ARG A 420 -11.85 -18.39 -23.40
CA ARG A 420 -11.13 -19.45 -24.09
C ARG A 420 -10.96 -20.58 -23.09
N ALA A 421 -12.07 -21.27 -22.84
CA ALA A 421 -11.98 -22.64 -22.40
C ALA A 421 -11.39 -23.42 -23.59
N ASP A 422 -10.08 -23.66 -23.59
CA ASP A 422 -9.37 -24.52 -24.55
C ASP A 422 -9.74 -26.02 -24.41
N ALA A 423 -10.90 -26.30 -23.80
CA ALA A 423 -11.53 -27.60 -23.72
C ALA A 423 -12.74 -27.61 -24.67
N GLN A 424 -12.50 -27.91 -25.94
CA GLN A 424 -13.56 -28.21 -26.90
C GLN A 424 -14.34 -29.45 -26.44
N GLY A 425 -15.56 -29.25 -25.94
CA GLY A 425 -16.46 -30.36 -25.63
C GLY A 425 -17.62 -30.00 -24.71
N ARG A 426 -18.76 -30.67 -24.89
CA ARG A 426 -19.96 -30.52 -24.04
C ARG A 426 -19.67 -30.82 -22.55
N ALA A 427 -18.65 -31.64 -22.27
CA ALA A 427 -18.15 -31.90 -20.93
C ALA A 427 -17.59 -30.66 -20.22
N ALA A 428 -16.96 -29.73 -20.95
CA ALA A 428 -16.48 -28.46 -20.38
C ALA A 428 -17.66 -27.59 -19.92
N GLY A 429 -18.79 -27.60 -20.64
CA GLY A 429 -20.02 -26.90 -20.23
C GLY A 429 -20.63 -27.44 -18.92
N LEU A 430 -20.63 -28.77 -18.74
CA LEU A 430 -21.11 -29.41 -17.51
C LEU A 430 -20.15 -29.22 -16.33
N LEU A 431 -18.83 -29.29 -16.57
CA LEU A 431 -17.82 -28.91 -15.58
C LEU A 431 -17.86 -27.42 -15.24
N LEU A 432 -18.18 -26.54 -16.20
CA LEU A 432 -18.41 -25.13 -15.95
C LEU A 432 -19.60 -24.96 -15.00
N VAL A 433 -20.79 -25.45 -15.32
CA VAL A 433 -21.98 -25.26 -14.46
C VAL A 433 -21.82 -25.85 -13.06
N THR A 434 -21.10 -26.97 -12.90
CA THR A 434 -20.88 -27.60 -11.59
C THR A 434 -19.71 -26.98 -10.80
N VAL A 435 -18.55 -26.74 -11.41
CA VAL A 435 -17.34 -26.29 -10.69
C VAL A 435 -17.28 -24.76 -10.54
N LEU A 436 -17.99 -23.98 -11.36
CA LEU A 436 -17.98 -22.51 -11.26
C LEU A 436 -18.41 -22.00 -9.91
N LEU A 437 -19.35 -22.62 -9.21
CA LEU A 437 -19.97 -21.97 -8.07
C LEU A 437 -18.99 -21.72 -6.90
N PRO A 438 -18.29 -22.72 -6.33
CA PRO A 438 -17.32 -22.44 -5.28
C PRO A 438 -16.11 -21.63 -5.77
N THR A 439 -15.71 -21.83 -7.03
CA THR A 439 -14.64 -21.07 -7.69
C THR A 439 -15.00 -19.58 -7.84
N CYS A 440 -16.27 -19.26 -8.14
CA CYS A 440 -16.81 -17.91 -8.26
C CYS A 440 -16.91 -17.24 -6.89
N PHE A 441 -17.44 -17.93 -5.87
CA PHE A 441 -17.43 -17.43 -4.49
C PHE A 441 -16.01 -17.14 -3.99
N ALA A 442 -15.03 -18.00 -4.30
CA ALA A 442 -13.61 -17.76 -4.00
C ALA A 442 -13.04 -16.54 -4.75
N TRP A 443 -13.30 -16.42 -6.05
CA TRP A 443 -12.86 -15.27 -6.85
C TRP A 443 -13.48 -13.94 -6.42
N VAL A 444 -14.77 -13.93 -6.08
CA VAL A 444 -15.44 -12.75 -5.52
C VAL A 444 -14.87 -12.42 -4.13
N ALA A 445 -14.60 -13.41 -3.29
CA ALA A 445 -13.95 -13.22 -2.00
C ALA A 445 -12.55 -12.62 -2.15
N GLU A 446 -11.76 -13.07 -3.13
CA GLU A 446 -10.48 -12.43 -3.46
C GLU A 446 -10.69 -10.98 -3.92
N ARG A 447 -11.61 -10.70 -4.85
CA ARG A 447 -11.73 -9.35 -5.45
C ARG A 447 -12.37 -8.32 -4.52
N SER A 448 -13.42 -8.71 -3.79
CA SER A 448 -14.26 -7.83 -2.95
C SER A 448 -14.03 -7.98 -1.44
N GLY A 449 -13.47 -9.12 -1.02
CA GLY A 449 -13.12 -9.45 0.36
C GLY A 449 -14.01 -10.52 0.97
N THR A 450 -13.40 -11.52 1.60
CA THR A 450 -14.04 -12.67 2.23
C THR A 450 -15.23 -12.29 3.11
N ARG A 451 -15.07 -11.28 3.97
CA ARG A 451 -16.12 -10.84 4.90
C ARG A 451 -17.39 -10.33 4.20
N LEU A 452 -17.29 -9.79 2.99
CA LEU A 452 -18.47 -9.39 2.21
C LEU A 452 -19.22 -10.62 1.69
N VAL A 453 -18.49 -11.63 1.23
CA VAL A 453 -19.08 -12.89 0.77
C VAL A 453 -19.75 -13.64 1.91
N LEU A 454 -19.10 -13.70 3.08
CA LEU A 454 -19.70 -14.25 4.31
C LEU A 454 -20.97 -13.48 4.71
N ALA A 455 -20.96 -12.15 4.64
CA ALA A 455 -22.14 -11.33 4.87
C ALA A 455 -23.27 -11.61 3.87
N ALA A 456 -22.95 -11.87 2.60
CA ALA A 456 -23.92 -12.25 1.59
C ALA A 456 -24.59 -13.60 1.89
N LEU A 457 -23.80 -14.61 2.28
CA LEU A 457 -24.32 -15.92 2.69
C LEU A 457 -25.24 -15.80 3.91
N LEU A 458 -24.86 -15.00 4.91
CA LEU A 458 -25.68 -14.78 6.13
C LEU A 458 -26.98 -14.01 5.84
N LEU A 459 -26.94 -12.95 5.03
CA LEU A 459 -28.16 -12.25 4.59
C LEU A 459 -29.10 -13.22 3.83
N ALA A 460 -28.55 -14.00 2.91
CA ALA A 460 -29.32 -14.98 2.13
C ALA A 460 -29.90 -16.13 2.99
N LEU A 461 -29.29 -16.43 4.13
CA LEU A 461 -29.82 -17.42 5.09
C LEU A 461 -30.92 -16.83 6.01
N THR A 462 -31.03 -15.50 6.10
CA THR A 462 -31.93 -14.82 7.04
C THR A 462 -33.39 -15.30 6.95
N PRO A 463 -34.02 -15.44 5.76
CA PRO A 463 -35.41 -15.91 5.69
C PRO A 463 -35.65 -17.29 6.34
N ALA A 464 -34.70 -18.21 6.17
CA ALA A 464 -34.78 -19.56 6.73
C ALA A 464 -34.56 -19.59 8.25
N LEU A 465 -33.73 -18.69 8.79
CA LEU A 465 -33.44 -18.60 10.23
C LEU A 465 -34.59 -17.99 11.04
N VAL A 466 -35.36 -17.11 10.40
CA VAL A 466 -36.52 -16.45 10.99
C VAL A 466 -37.80 -17.29 10.82
N GLY A 467 -37.71 -18.50 10.25
CA GLY A 467 -38.82 -19.47 10.20
C GLY A 467 -39.78 -19.31 9.02
N HIS A 468 -39.50 -18.41 8.08
CA HIS A 468 -40.29 -18.27 6.86
C HIS A 468 -39.96 -19.42 5.88
N PRO A 469 -40.96 -20.06 5.22
CA PRO A 469 -40.73 -21.19 4.31
C PRO A 469 -40.14 -20.73 2.95
N VAL A 470 -38.90 -20.24 2.96
CA VAL A 470 -38.10 -20.22 1.73
C VAL A 470 -37.70 -21.65 1.42
N ALA A 471 -38.18 -22.16 0.29
CA ALA A 471 -37.77 -23.46 -0.21
C ALA A 471 -36.22 -23.52 -0.27
N PRO A 472 -35.56 -24.52 0.35
CA PRO A 472 -34.10 -24.52 0.48
C PRO A 472 -33.38 -24.54 -0.89
N THR A 473 -34.04 -25.03 -1.93
CA THR A 473 -33.63 -24.93 -3.34
C THR A 473 -33.44 -23.50 -3.85
N LEU A 474 -34.11 -22.51 -3.26
CA LEU A 474 -33.97 -21.08 -3.59
C LEU A 474 -32.85 -20.38 -2.81
N ALA A 475 -32.31 -20.99 -1.74
CA ALA A 475 -31.26 -20.37 -0.93
C ALA A 475 -30.00 -20.07 -1.77
N LEU A 476 -29.55 -21.04 -2.58
CA LEU A 476 -28.35 -20.87 -3.41
C LEU A 476 -28.48 -19.76 -4.49
N PRO A 477 -29.58 -19.66 -5.27
CA PRO A 477 -29.85 -18.48 -6.10
C PRO A 477 -29.88 -17.16 -5.33
N VAL A 478 -30.53 -17.11 -4.16
CA VAL A 478 -30.59 -15.90 -3.32
C VAL A 478 -29.19 -15.50 -2.84
N ALA A 479 -28.35 -16.44 -2.41
CA ALA A 479 -26.96 -16.18 -2.04
C ALA A 479 -26.13 -15.56 -3.17
N VAL A 480 -26.26 -16.07 -4.40
CA VAL A 480 -25.58 -15.51 -5.56
C VAL A 480 -26.09 -14.10 -5.88
N ALA A 481 -27.41 -13.89 -5.84
CA ALA A 481 -28.01 -12.57 -6.06
C ALA A 481 -27.57 -11.55 -4.98
N THR A 482 -27.58 -11.93 -3.70
CA THR A 482 -27.11 -11.08 -2.59
C THR A 482 -25.62 -10.76 -2.72
N MET A 483 -24.78 -11.72 -3.13
CA MET A 483 -23.35 -11.50 -3.35
C MET A 483 -23.12 -10.49 -4.50
N LEU A 484 -23.81 -10.65 -5.63
CA LEU A 484 -23.72 -9.72 -6.76
C LEU A 484 -24.23 -8.32 -6.39
N GLY A 485 -25.34 -8.24 -5.64
CA GLY A 485 -25.87 -6.99 -5.11
C GLY A 485 -24.88 -6.26 -4.18
N LEU A 486 -24.36 -6.94 -3.15
CA LEU A 486 -23.40 -6.35 -2.21
C LEU A 486 -22.08 -5.95 -2.87
N THR A 487 -21.58 -6.70 -3.85
CA THR A 487 -20.38 -6.32 -4.61
C THR A 487 -20.63 -5.14 -5.55
N TRP A 488 -21.83 -5.02 -6.14
CA TRP A 488 -22.21 -3.83 -6.89
C TRP A 488 -22.30 -2.59 -5.97
N ILE A 489 -22.95 -2.71 -4.80
CA ILE A 489 -23.01 -1.65 -3.78
C ILE A 489 -21.59 -1.22 -3.36
N GLN A 490 -20.69 -2.16 -3.09
CA GLN A 490 -19.28 -1.87 -2.76
C GLN A 490 -18.54 -1.12 -3.87
N ARG A 491 -18.80 -1.43 -5.15
CA ARG A 491 -18.22 -0.70 -6.28
C ARG A 491 -18.72 0.74 -6.34
N GLN A 492 -20.00 0.99 -6.04
CA GLN A 492 -20.53 2.35 -5.98
C GLN A 492 -20.03 3.10 -4.72
N SER A 493 -19.93 2.44 -3.56
CA SER A 493 -19.40 3.05 -2.33
C SER A 493 -17.94 3.48 -2.51
N LEU A 494 -17.11 2.67 -3.18
CA LEU A 494 -15.73 3.01 -3.52
C LEU A 494 -15.63 4.20 -4.48
N ARG A 495 -16.49 4.24 -5.52
CA ARG A 495 -16.55 5.39 -6.45
C ARG A 495 -16.97 6.68 -5.74
N PHE A 496 -17.93 6.60 -4.83
CA PHE A 496 -18.35 7.74 -4.02
C PHE A 496 -17.25 8.18 -3.03
N ALA A 497 -16.60 7.23 -2.35
CA ALA A 497 -15.49 7.51 -1.44
C ALA A 497 -14.33 8.22 -2.16
N ARG A 498 -13.93 7.76 -3.34
CA ARG A 498 -12.91 8.42 -4.19
C ARG A 498 -13.26 9.86 -4.55
N ARG A 499 -14.51 10.11 -4.92
CA ARG A 499 -15.03 11.47 -5.17
C ARG A 499 -15.06 12.33 -3.91
N LEU A 500 -15.22 11.73 -2.73
CA LEU A 500 -15.16 12.42 -1.45
C LEU A 500 -13.71 12.75 -1.05
N ALA A 501 -12.78 11.80 -1.23
CA ALA A 501 -11.35 11.97 -0.96
C ALA A 501 -10.74 13.09 -1.81
N ALA A 502 -11.08 13.13 -3.11
CA ALA A 502 -10.62 14.16 -4.05
C ALA A 502 -11.13 15.59 -3.77
N ARG A 503 -11.90 15.81 -2.69
CA ARG A 503 -12.39 17.13 -2.24
C ARG A 503 -11.68 17.67 -1.00
N PHE A 504 -10.69 16.95 -0.46
CA PHE A 504 -10.00 17.30 0.80
C PHE A 504 -8.53 17.66 0.61
#